data_AF-A0A928PKP5-F1
#
_entry.id   AF-A0A928PKP5-F1
#
_cell.length_a   1.000
_cell.length_b   1.000
_cell.length_c   1.000
_cell.angle_alpha   90.00
_cell.angle_beta   90.00
_cell.angle_gamma   90.00
#
_symmetry.space_group_name_H-M   'P 1'
#
loop_
_entity.id
_entity.type
_entity.pdbx_description
1 polymer ?
#
loop_
_entity_poly.entity_id
_entity_poly.type
_entity_poly.pdbx_seq_one_letter_code
_entity_poly.pdbx_strand_id
1 'polypeptide(L)'
;MKKIFFKLKPVVVLLLSLIMLFLTSCGILKTKEVHGKELKKLSDDALFERVYLQTLDVVESFPDEETAFSNISIEQKTVYILSIYDMEIQNGGLCQFFVNSSRSLAPYIEDNLNKIGATEHKKLFTEFIENNNIDVNNLDSFIISDVEEYEAQTKRYDFDSFDKKYIELPTLQSYITEYIKTNIEKF
;
A
#
# COMPACT_ATOMS: atom_id res chain seq x y z
N MET A 1 -10.52 3.57 -32.94
CA MET A 1 -10.33 2.36 -32.13
C MET A 1 -10.99 2.57 -30.77
N LYS A 2 -12.10 1.87 -30.50
CA LYS A 2 -12.77 1.90 -29.19
C LYS A 2 -11.93 1.08 -28.21
N LYS A 3 -11.36 1.71 -27.17
CA LYS A 3 -10.77 0.97 -26.04
C LYS A 3 -11.92 0.28 -25.31
N ILE A 4 -11.99 -1.04 -25.42
CA ILE A 4 -12.88 -1.87 -24.63
C ILE A 4 -12.28 -1.91 -23.23
N PHE A 5 -12.78 -1.07 -22.32
CA PHE A 5 -12.55 -1.25 -20.90
C PHE A 5 -13.38 -2.46 -20.47
N PHE A 6 -12.73 -3.59 -20.20
CA PHE A 6 -13.37 -4.67 -19.46
C PHE A 6 -13.57 -4.18 -18.03
N LYS A 7 -14.80 -3.79 -17.69
CA LYS A 7 -15.24 -3.67 -16.30
C LYS A 7 -15.21 -5.07 -15.70
N LEU A 8 -14.08 -5.46 -15.12
CA LEU A 8 -13.99 -6.64 -14.28
C LEU A 8 -14.90 -6.42 -13.07
N LYS A 9 -15.68 -7.44 -12.71
CA LYS A 9 -16.54 -7.37 -11.53
C LYS A 9 -15.65 -7.20 -10.28
N PRO A 10 -16.06 -6.43 -9.26
CA PRO A 10 -15.27 -6.19 -8.04
C PRO A 10 -14.73 -7.48 -7.41
N VAL A 11 -15.52 -8.56 -7.44
CA VAL A 11 -15.14 -9.89 -6.93
C VAL A 11 -13.92 -10.49 -7.66
N VAL A 12 -13.74 -10.22 -8.94
CA VAL A 12 -12.58 -10.71 -9.72
C VAL A 12 -11.33 -9.89 -9.41
N VAL A 13 -11.48 -8.61 -9.08
CA VAL A 13 -10.37 -7.77 -8.62
C VAL A 13 -9.93 -8.24 -7.23
N LEU A 14 -10.85 -8.32 -6.26
CA LEU A 14 -10.61 -8.87 -4.92
C LEU A 14 -9.95 -10.25 -4.95
N LEU A 15 -10.43 -11.16 -5.81
CA LEU A 15 -9.86 -12.49 -5.93
C LEU A 15 -8.46 -12.48 -6.57
N LEU A 16 -8.17 -11.59 -7.52
CA LEU A 16 -6.85 -11.46 -8.15
C LEU A 16 -5.83 -10.79 -7.23
N SER A 17 -6.21 -9.78 -6.43
CA SER A 17 -5.34 -9.22 -5.39
C SER A 17 -5.06 -10.23 -4.29
N LEU A 18 -6.09 -10.98 -3.85
CA LEU A 18 -5.88 -12.09 -2.91
C LEU A 18 -5.00 -13.19 -3.50
N ILE A 19 -5.10 -13.51 -4.80
CA ILE A 19 -4.25 -14.51 -5.46
C ILE A 19 -2.81 -14.02 -5.60
N MET A 20 -2.57 -12.74 -5.92
CA MET A 20 -1.22 -12.16 -5.95
C MET A 20 -0.60 -12.17 -4.53
N LEU A 21 -1.35 -11.81 -3.49
CA LEU A 21 -0.93 -11.96 -2.10
C LEU A 21 -0.68 -13.43 -1.72
N PHE A 22 -1.56 -14.36 -2.13
CA PHE A 22 -1.41 -15.79 -1.82
C PHE A 22 -0.21 -16.44 -2.52
N LEU A 23 0.12 -16.01 -3.74
CA LEU A 23 1.23 -16.59 -4.49
C LEU A 23 2.59 -16.16 -3.92
N THR A 24 2.69 -14.99 -3.30
CA THR A 24 3.86 -14.58 -2.50
C THR A 24 3.84 -15.23 -1.12
N SER A 25 2.70 -15.24 -0.42
CA SER A 25 2.59 -15.75 0.96
C SER A 25 2.75 -17.28 1.10
N CYS A 26 2.63 -18.03 0.01
CA CYS A 26 2.78 -19.49 0.04
C CYS A 26 4.26 -19.95 0.11
N GLY A 27 5.23 -19.02 0.21
CA GLY A 27 6.64 -19.34 0.40
C GLY A 27 7.31 -20.05 -0.80
N ILE A 28 6.66 -20.01 -1.97
CA ILE A 28 7.14 -20.70 -3.19
C ILE A 28 8.35 -19.97 -3.80
N LEU A 29 8.56 -18.69 -3.45
CA LEU A 29 9.69 -17.89 -3.89
C LEU A 29 10.28 -17.10 -2.71
N LYS A 30 11.13 -17.72 -1.88
CA LYS A 30 12.01 -16.94 -1.00
C LYS A 30 12.95 -16.11 -1.87
N THR A 31 12.87 -14.79 -1.79
CA THR A 31 13.83 -13.95 -2.50
C THR A 31 15.19 -14.08 -1.84
N LYS A 32 16.25 -14.18 -2.65
CA LYS A 32 17.61 -14.09 -2.12
C LYS A 32 17.81 -12.67 -1.57
N GLU A 33 18.26 -12.56 -0.34
CA GLU A 33 18.62 -11.27 0.25
C GLU A 33 19.81 -10.66 -0.51
N VAL A 34 19.72 -9.35 -0.75
CA VAL A 34 20.60 -8.56 -1.62
C VAL A 34 20.76 -7.22 -0.95
N HIS A 35 22.00 -6.84 -0.66
CA HIS A 35 22.32 -5.69 0.17
C HIS A 35 22.99 -4.57 -0.62
N GLY A 36 22.85 -3.34 -0.14
CA GLY A 36 23.65 -2.14 -0.49
C GLY A 36 24.28 -2.10 -1.89
N LYS A 37 25.48 -2.68 -2.05
CA LYS A 37 26.26 -2.64 -3.32
C LYS A 37 25.58 -3.32 -4.50
N GLU A 38 24.76 -4.34 -4.25
CA GLU A 38 24.02 -5.03 -5.32
C GLU A 38 22.73 -4.28 -5.65
N LEU A 39 22.06 -3.70 -4.64
CA LEU A 39 20.87 -2.86 -4.82
C LEU A 39 21.18 -1.60 -5.64
N LYS A 40 22.34 -0.96 -5.43
CA LYS A 40 22.79 0.24 -6.17
C LYS A 40 22.91 0.06 -7.68
N LYS A 41 22.92 -1.18 -8.18
CA LYS A 41 23.05 -1.49 -9.61
C LYS A 41 21.71 -1.68 -10.31
N LEU A 42 20.62 -1.74 -9.55
CA LEU A 42 19.28 -1.95 -10.07
C LEU A 42 18.74 -0.64 -10.65
N SER A 43 17.86 -0.76 -11.65
CA SER A 43 17.00 0.36 -12.06
C SER A 43 16.02 0.69 -10.94
N ASP A 44 15.42 1.87 -11.00
CA ASP A 44 14.45 2.34 -10.00
C ASP A 44 13.31 1.34 -9.76
N ASP A 45 12.69 0.84 -10.83
CA ASP A 45 11.62 -0.17 -10.74
C ASP A 45 12.12 -1.47 -10.11
N ALA A 46 13.28 -1.97 -10.53
CA ALA A 46 13.85 -3.21 -10.01
C ALA A 46 14.34 -3.06 -8.56
N LEU A 47 14.80 -1.87 -8.18
CA LEU A 47 15.21 -1.53 -6.82
C LEU A 47 13.99 -1.54 -5.90
N PHE A 48 12.93 -0.83 -6.28
CA PHE A 48 11.67 -0.81 -5.54
C PHE A 48 11.11 -2.22 -5.39
N GLU A 49 10.95 -2.96 -6.49
CA GLU A 49 10.40 -4.32 -6.48
C GLU A 49 11.24 -5.23 -5.58
N ARG A 50 12.58 -5.18 -5.70
CA ARG A 50 13.46 -6.01 -4.89
C ARG A 50 13.32 -5.72 -3.40
N VAL A 51 13.38 -4.45 -3.00
CA VAL A 51 13.33 -4.06 -1.59
C VAL A 51 11.95 -4.31 -1.00
N TYR A 52 10.89 -4.07 -1.77
CA TYR A 52 9.52 -4.39 -1.36
C TYR A 52 9.36 -5.90 -1.11
N LEU A 53 9.75 -6.74 -2.06
CA LEU A 53 9.62 -8.21 -1.92
C LEU A 53 10.46 -8.75 -0.76
N GLN A 54 11.69 -8.26 -0.57
CA GLN A 54 12.51 -8.63 0.58
C GLN A 54 11.88 -8.20 1.90
N THR A 55 11.29 -7.01 1.95
CA THR A 55 10.60 -6.52 3.14
C THR A 55 9.36 -7.35 3.43
N LEU A 56 8.59 -7.69 2.39
CA LEU A 56 7.41 -8.56 2.52
C LEU A 56 7.80 -9.95 3.04
N ASP A 57 8.84 -10.57 2.48
CA ASP A 57 9.37 -11.87 2.94
C ASP A 57 9.76 -11.84 4.43
N VAL A 58 10.34 -10.72 4.90
CA VAL A 58 10.69 -10.54 6.31
C VAL A 58 9.44 -10.38 7.16
N VAL A 59 8.47 -9.53 6.76
CA VAL A 59 7.21 -9.32 7.51
C VAL A 59 6.43 -10.63 7.64
N GLU A 60 6.30 -11.39 6.54
CA GLU A 60 5.60 -12.68 6.52
C GLU A 60 6.32 -13.80 7.28
N SER A 61 7.59 -13.59 7.67
CA SER A 61 8.32 -14.54 8.52
C SER A 61 7.90 -14.49 10.00
N PHE A 62 7.13 -13.47 10.39
CA PHE A 62 6.59 -13.32 11.74
C PHE A 62 5.13 -13.82 11.81
N PRO A 63 4.65 -14.23 13.00
CA PRO A 63 3.29 -14.77 13.16
C PRO A 63 2.19 -13.73 12.88
N ASP A 64 2.47 -12.45 13.05
CA ASP A 64 1.53 -11.35 12.87
C ASP A 64 2.27 -10.02 12.60
N GLU A 65 1.52 -9.03 12.09
CA GLU A 65 2.04 -7.71 11.71
C GLU A 65 2.58 -6.92 12.92
N GLU A 66 1.97 -7.07 14.10
CA GLU A 66 2.43 -6.41 15.33
C GLU A 66 3.83 -6.90 15.74
N THR A 67 4.03 -8.21 15.70
CA THR A 67 5.31 -8.86 15.97
C THR A 67 6.33 -8.47 14.90
N ALA A 68 5.95 -8.48 13.62
CA ALA A 68 6.83 -8.02 12.55
C ALA A 68 7.29 -6.58 12.80
N PHE A 69 6.36 -5.66 13.06
CA PHE A 69 6.65 -4.26 13.30
C PHE A 69 7.46 -4.06 14.58
N SER A 70 7.43 -4.95 15.56
CA SER A 70 8.33 -4.85 16.71
C SER A 70 9.78 -5.22 16.40
N ASN A 71 10.04 -5.93 15.28
CA ASN A 71 11.34 -6.53 14.98
C ASN A 71 12.01 -6.01 13.70
N ILE A 72 11.28 -5.40 12.77
CA ILE A 72 11.87 -4.84 11.54
C ILE A 72 12.34 -3.38 11.72
N SER A 73 13.25 -2.94 10.85
CA SER A 73 13.76 -1.57 10.83
C SER A 73 12.66 -0.54 10.48
N ILE A 74 12.88 0.72 10.82
CA ILE A 74 11.92 1.78 10.45
C ILE A 74 11.85 1.98 8.93
N GLU A 75 12.97 1.77 8.24
CA GLU A 75 13.07 1.84 6.79
C GLU A 75 12.24 0.76 6.10
N GLN A 76 12.31 -0.48 6.59
CA GLN A 76 11.46 -1.59 6.14
C GLN A 76 9.97 -1.30 6.41
N LYS A 77 9.60 -0.81 7.60
CA LYS A 77 8.20 -0.44 7.90
C LYS A 77 7.69 0.60 6.93
N THR A 78 8.45 1.67 6.69
CA THR A 78 8.05 2.76 5.81
C THR A 78 7.81 2.26 4.39
N VAL A 79 8.70 1.41 3.85
CA VAL A 79 8.51 0.79 2.53
C VAL A 79 7.27 -0.09 2.52
N TYR A 80 7.13 -1.00 3.48
CA TYR A 80 5.98 -1.91 3.55
C TYR A 80 4.64 -1.16 3.61
N ILE A 81 4.50 -0.22 4.56
CA ILE A 81 3.27 0.53 4.80
C ILE A 81 2.83 1.28 3.53
N LEU A 82 3.76 2.03 2.92
CA LEU A 82 3.42 2.87 1.78
C LEU A 82 3.27 2.07 0.48
N SER A 83 3.97 0.94 0.33
CA SER A 83 3.77 0.04 -0.81
C SER A 83 2.40 -0.63 -0.76
N ILE A 84 1.94 -1.08 0.42
CA ILE A 84 0.58 -1.63 0.56
C ILE A 84 -0.47 -0.55 0.29
N TYR A 85 -0.27 0.67 0.82
CA TYR A 85 -1.17 1.79 0.58
C TYR A 85 -1.29 2.17 -0.92
N ASP A 86 -0.15 2.31 -1.62
CA ASP A 86 -0.15 2.58 -3.07
C ASP A 86 -0.84 1.44 -3.82
N MET A 87 -0.47 0.19 -3.54
CA MET A 87 -1.04 -0.99 -4.20
C MET A 87 -2.57 -1.06 -4.05
N GLU A 88 -3.11 -0.80 -2.87
CA GLU A 88 -4.56 -0.81 -2.63
C GLU A 88 -5.28 0.28 -3.42
N ILE A 89 -4.75 1.50 -3.43
CA ILE A 89 -5.34 2.62 -4.19
C ILE A 89 -5.27 2.37 -5.70
N GLN A 90 -4.13 1.89 -6.21
CA GLN A 90 -3.98 1.59 -7.63
C GLN A 90 -4.92 0.45 -8.09
N ASN A 91 -5.26 -0.48 -7.20
CA ASN A 91 -6.11 -1.62 -7.51
C ASN A 91 -7.62 -1.30 -7.40
N GLY A 92 -8.04 -0.58 -6.36
CA GLY A 92 -9.45 -0.34 -6.08
C GLY A 92 -9.78 0.95 -5.35
N GLY A 93 -8.82 1.88 -5.27
CA GLY A 93 -9.01 3.18 -4.64
C GLY A 93 -8.91 3.16 -3.12
N LEU A 94 -9.03 4.35 -2.52
CA LEU A 94 -8.94 4.52 -1.07
C LEU A 94 -10.04 3.75 -0.31
N CYS A 95 -11.21 3.57 -0.91
CA CYS A 95 -12.26 2.74 -0.31
C CYS A 95 -11.77 1.30 -0.13
N GLN A 96 -11.07 0.73 -1.11
CA GLN A 96 -10.50 -0.61 -1.02
C GLN A 96 -9.49 -0.72 0.13
N PHE A 97 -8.61 0.28 0.27
CA PHE A 97 -7.65 0.36 1.37
C PHE A 97 -8.32 0.31 2.75
N PHE A 98 -9.46 0.99 2.95
CA PHE A 98 -10.17 0.99 4.24
C PHE A 98 -11.00 -0.25 4.51
N VAL A 99 -11.58 -0.91 3.49
CA VAL A 99 -12.38 -2.13 3.73
C VAL A 99 -11.52 -3.37 3.90
N ASN A 100 -10.36 -3.42 3.22
CA ASN A 100 -9.43 -4.53 3.32
C ASN A 100 -8.75 -4.57 4.69
N SER A 101 -8.01 -5.65 4.97
CA SER A 101 -7.19 -5.76 6.17
C SER A 101 -6.10 -4.69 6.24
N SER A 102 -5.69 -4.13 5.09
CA SER A 102 -4.75 -2.99 4.98
C SER A 102 -5.14 -1.77 5.80
N ARG A 103 -6.42 -1.65 6.22
CA ARG A 103 -6.89 -0.59 7.11
C ARG A 103 -6.11 -0.50 8.43
N SER A 104 -5.50 -1.61 8.90
CA SER A 104 -4.61 -1.60 10.08
C SER A 104 -3.45 -0.62 9.93
N LEU A 105 -3.09 -0.29 8.69
CA LEU A 105 -1.97 0.59 8.36
C LEU A 105 -2.35 2.08 8.35
N ALA A 106 -3.65 2.41 8.33
CA ALA A 106 -4.16 3.78 8.22
C ALA A 106 -3.57 4.76 9.27
N PRO A 107 -3.40 4.38 10.57
CA PRO A 107 -2.78 5.26 11.57
C PRO A 107 -1.37 5.71 11.22
N TYR A 108 -0.65 4.96 10.38
CA TYR A 108 0.76 5.20 10.09
C TYR A 108 0.98 5.96 8.76
N ILE A 109 -0.06 6.17 7.96
CA ILE A 109 0.07 6.72 6.60
C ILE A 109 0.65 8.14 6.64
N GLU A 110 0.07 9.02 7.45
CA GLU A 110 0.47 10.43 7.49
C GLU A 110 1.96 10.60 7.84
N ASP A 111 2.41 9.93 8.90
CA ASP A 111 3.80 10.02 9.38
C ASP A 111 4.80 9.43 8.37
N ASN A 112 4.43 8.37 7.65
CA ASN A 112 5.29 7.77 6.65
C ASN A 112 5.34 8.60 5.36
N LEU A 113 4.22 9.17 4.91
CA LEU A 113 4.20 10.10 3.78
C LEU A 113 5.06 11.35 4.07
N ASN A 114 4.98 11.86 5.29
CA ASN A 114 5.85 12.96 5.74
C ASN A 114 7.33 12.55 5.74
N LYS A 115 7.65 11.34 6.23
CA LYS A 115 9.02 10.82 6.31
C LYS A 115 9.70 10.73 4.94
N ILE A 116 8.98 10.37 3.89
CA ILE A 116 9.54 10.27 2.53
C ILE A 116 9.42 11.56 1.70
N GLY A 117 8.90 12.64 2.30
CA GLY A 117 8.73 13.94 1.62
C GLY A 117 7.59 13.99 0.61
N ALA A 118 6.64 13.05 0.66
CA ALA A 118 5.46 13.02 -0.21
C ALA A 118 4.37 13.98 0.29
N THR A 119 4.67 15.29 0.33
CA THR A 119 3.85 16.31 0.99
C THR A 119 2.44 16.44 0.41
N GLU A 120 2.30 16.36 -0.91
CA GLU A 120 0.98 16.47 -1.56
C GLU A 120 0.12 15.21 -1.34
N HIS A 121 0.76 14.03 -1.30
CA HIS A 121 0.08 12.79 -0.91
C HIS A 121 -0.41 12.86 0.54
N LYS A 122 0.46 13.34 1.44
CA LYS A 122 0.12 13.56 2.85
C LYS A 122 -1.09 14.47 2.97
N LYS A 123 -1.02 15.63 2.34
CA LYS A 123 -2.10 16.63 2.34
C LYS A 123 -3.41 16.05 1.82
N LEU A 124 -3.37 15.33 0.70
CA LEU A 124 -4.55 14.70 0.11
C LEU A 124 -5.20 13.69 1.08
N PHE A 125 -4.40 12.84 1.73
CA PHE A 125 -4.89 11.90 2.75
C PHE A 125 -5.47 12.62 3.96
N THR A 126 -4.72 13.53 4.58
CA THR A 126 -5.15 14.29 5.76
C THR A 126 -6.45 15.06 5.48
N GLU A 127 -6.54 15.78 4.37
CA GLU A 127 -7.77 16.51 4.00
C GLU A 127 -8.97 15.58 3.82
N PHE A 128 -8.77 14.38 3.25
CA PHE A 128 -9.87 13.41 3.11
C PHE A 128 -10.36 12.91 4.48
N ILE A 129 -9.44 12.57 5.37
CA ILE A 129 -9.76 12.10 6.72
C ILE A 129 -10.50 13.18 7.51
N GLU A 130 -9.97 14.40 7.52
CA GLU A 130 -10.54 15.54 8.28
C GLU A 130 -11.93 15.93 7.76
N ASN A 131 -12.09 16.08 6.44
CA ASN A 131 -13.37 16.49 5.86
C ASN A 131 -14.49 15.48 6.09
N ASN A 132 -14.16 14.20 6.28
CA ASN A 132 -15.12 13.13 6.50
C ASN A 132 -15.22 12.71 7.99
N ASN A 133 -14.48 13.37 8.89
CA ASN A 133 -14.41 13.04 10.32
C ASN A 133 -14.08 11.55 10.57
N ILE A 134 -13.12 11.01 9.81
CA ILE A 134 -12.69 9.62 9.95
C ILE A 134 -11.66 9.53 11.07
N ASP A 135 -11.87 8.64 12.04
CA ASP A 135 -10.82 8.29 13.01
C ASP A 135 -10.00 7.13 12.44
N VAL A 136 -8.78 7.41 11.99
CA VAL A 136 -7.88 6.38 11.43
C VAL A 136 -7.46 5.32 12.47
N ASN A 137 -7.60 5.62 13.77
CA ASN A 137 -7.35 4.65 14.85
C ASN A 137 -8.56 3.74 15.13
N ASN A 138 -9.72 4.02 14.53
CA ASN A 138 -10.92 3.22 14.66
C ASN A 138 -11.68 3.15 13.33
N LEU A 139 -11.38 2.11 12.55
CA LEU A 139 -11.97 1.85 11.25
C LEU A 139 -12.94 0.67 11.24
N ASP A 140 -13.49 0.28 12.40
CA ASP A 140 -14.42 -0.85 12.49
C ASP A 140 -15.68 -0.66 11.62
N SER A 141 -16.08 0.60 11.38
CA SER A 141 -17.20 0.93 10.50
C SER A 141 -16.94 0.65 9.01
N PHE A 142 -15.73 0.27 8.62
CA PHE A 142 -15.37 -0.16 7.26
C PHE A 142 -15.31 -1.68 7.10
N ILE A 143 -15.49 -2.45 8.17
CA ILE A 143 -15.59 -3.91 8.09
C ILE A 143 -16.83 -4.27 7.28
N ILE A 144 -16.64 -5.15 6.30
CA ILE A 144 -17.69 -5.66 5.42
C ILE A 144 -17.68 -7.19 5.40
N SER A 145 -18.83 -7.78 5.12
CA SER A 145 -19.05 -9.23 5.07
C SER A 145 -19.36 -9.72 3.65
N ASP A 146 -19.85 -8.84 2.78
CA ASP A 146 -20.27 -9.15 1.42
C ASP A 146 -20.06 -7.99 0.43
N VAL A 147 -20.44 -8.22 -0.83
CA VAL A 147 -20.25 -7.27 -1.93
C VAL A 147 -21.26 -6.13 -1.88
N GLU A 148 -22.46 -6.36 -1.37
CA GLU A 148 -23.48 -5.34 -1.19
C GLU A 148 -23.04 -4.29 -0.17
N GLU A 149 -22.43 -4.72 0.93
CA GLU A 149 -21.81 -3.85 1.92
C GLU A 149 -20.62 -3.08 1.32
N TYR A 150 -19.79 -3.72 0.48
CA TYR A 150 -18.74 -3.01 -0.26
C TYR A 150 -19.31 -1.90 -1.14
N GLU A 151 -20.34 -2.19 -1.94
CA GLU A 151 -21.00 -1.20 -2.78
C GLU A 151 -21.61 -0.05 -1.98
N ALA A 152 -22.07 -0.31 -0.76
CA ALA A 152 -22.52 0.74 0.15
C ALA A 152 -21.35 1.60 0.65
N GLN A 153 -20.21 0.99 1.03
CA GLN A 153 -19.03 1.74 1.47
C GLN A 153 -18.48 2.66 0.37
N THR A 154 -18.43 2.22 -0.88
CA THR A 154 -17.95 3.06 -2.00
C THR A 154 -18.75 4.35 -2.21
N LYS A 155 -19.98 4.42 -1.70
CA LYS A 155 -20.87 5.59 -1.79
C LYS A 155 -20.87 6.45 -0.53
N ARG A 156 -20.22 5.99 0.54
CA ARG A 156 -20.26 6.63 1.86
C ARG A 156 -19.55 7.99 1.86
N TYR A 157 -18.48 8.10 1.09
CA TYR A 157 -17.67 9.32 0.92
C TYR A 157 -17.32 9.52 -0.56
N ASP A 158 -16.82 10.71 -0.90
CA ASP A 158 -16.40 11.05 -2.26
C ASP A 158 -15.00 10.47 -2.58
N PHE A 159 -14.91 9.13 -2.61
CA PHE A 159 -13.68 8.39 -2.91
C PHE A 159 -13.18 8.65 -4.33
N ASP A 160 -14.08 8.75 -5.31
CA ASP A 160 -13.72 8.99 -6.71
C ASP A 160 -12.90 10.29 -6.88
N SER A 161 -13.26 11.35 -6.15
CA SER A 161 -12.52 12.61 -6.16
C SER A 161 -11.13 12.49 -5.53
N PHE A 162 -11.00 11.70 -4.46
CA PHE A 162 -9.71 11.36 -3.87
C PHE A 162 -8.84 10.59 -4.87
N ASP A 163 -9.35 9.48 -5.39
CA ASP A 163 -8.61 8.56 -6.24
C ASP A 163 -8.14 9.26 -7.53
N LYS A 164 -8.99 10.12 -8.10
CA LYS A 164 -8.61 10.94 -9.25
C LYS A 164 -7.43 11.87 -8.93
N LYS A 165 -7.49 12.60 -7.81
CA LYS A 165 -6.39 13.49 -7.39
C LYS A 165 -5.12 12.70 -7.12
N TYR A 166 -5.24 11.52 -6.51
CA TYR A 166 -4.11 10.65 -6.21
C TYR A 166 -3.34 10.26 -7.48
N ILE A 167 -4.04 9.86 -8.54
CA ILE A 167 -3.44 9.48 -9.84
C ILE A 167 -2.77 10.68 -10.54
N GLU A 168 -3.23 11.91 -10.28
CA GLU A 168 -2.65 13.13 -10.85
C GLU A 168 -1.36 13.57 -10.15
N LEU A 169 -1.07 13.06 -8.94
CA LEU A 169 0.18 13.33 -8.21
C LEU A 169 1.36 12.54 -8.80
N PRO A 170 2.62 12.96 -8.54
CA PRO A 170 3.77 12.11 -8.82
C PRO A 170 3.61 10.76 -8.11
N THR A 171 3.98 9.65 -8.75
CA THR A 171 3.71 8.30 -8.23
C THR A 171 4.31 8.12 -6.84
N LEU A 172 3.57 7.49 -5.93
CA LEU A 172 4.07 7.24 -4.58
C LEU A 172 5.31 6.33 -4.61
N GLN A 173 5.33 5.34 -5.52
CA GLN A 173 6.51 4.54 -5.83
C GLN A 173 7.78 5.37 -6.07
N SER A 174 7.71 6.53 -6.74
CA SER A 174 8.90 7.36 -6.99
C SER A 174 9.48 7.90 -5.68
N TYR A 175 8.64 8.39 -4.77
CA TYR A 175 9.07 8.84 -3.45
C TYR A 175 9.63 7.68 -2.61
N ILE A 176 8.97 6.52 -2.63
CA ILE A 176 9.46 5.32 -1.92
C ILE A 176 10.84 4.92 -2.45
N THR A 177 11.03 4.96 -3.76
CA THR A 177 12.31 4.61 -4.41
C THR A 177 13.44 5.57 -4.01
N GLU A 178 13.18 6.88 -3.99
CA GLU A 178 14.16 7.87 -3.54
C GLU A 178 14.48 7.71 -2.05
N TYR A 179 13.49 7.35 -1.23
CA TYR A 179 13.70 7.02 0.18
C TYR A 179 14.59 5.78 0.34
N ILE A 180 14.36 4.72 -0.46
CA ILE A 180 15.21 3.52 -0.49
C ILE A 180 16.64 3.89 -0.88
N LYS A 181 16.86 4.65 -1.95
CA LYS A 181 18.20 5.08 -2.39
C LYS A 181 18.94 5.84 -1.30
N THR A 182 18.26 6.76 -0.62
CA THR A 182 18.82 7.55 0.48
C THR A 182 19.22 6.68 1.67
N ASN A 183 18.49 5.59 1.91
CA ASN A 183 18.68 4.69 3.04
C ASN A 183 19.22 3.31 2.63
N ILE A 184 19.89 3.21 1.48
CA ILE A 184 20.20 1.93 0.84
C ILE A 184 21.11 1.00 1.67
N GLU A 185 21.84 1.54 2.64
CA GLU A 185 22.67 0.74 3.57
C GLU A 185 21.86 0.11 4.72
N LYS A 186 20.55 0.39 4.79
CA LYS A 186 19.60 -0.16 5.76
C LYS A 186 18.84 -1.39 5.23
N PHE A 187 19.08 -1.72 3.96
CA PHE A 187 18.51 -2.85 3.22
C PHE A 187 19.66 -3.74 2.71
#